data_AF-A0A0T6BPX9-F1
#
_entry.id   AF-A0A0T6BPX9-F1
#
_cell.length_a   1.000
_cell.length_b   1.000
_cell.length_c   1.000
_cell.angle_alpha   90.00
_cell.angle_beta   90.00
_cell.angle_gamma   90.00
#
_symmetry.space_group_name_H-M   'P 1'
#
loop_
_entity.id
_entity.type
_entity.pdbx_description
1 polymer ?
#
loop_
_entity_poly.entity_id
_entity_poly.type
_entity_poly.pdbx_seq_one_letter_code
_entity_poly.pdbx_strand_id
1 'polypeptide(L)' 'MKGTAVRQIQEALAALYFYPDKGAKNNGIDGYYGPKTANAVKRFQMMHGLSTDGIYGPKTKAKLESLLK' A
#
# COMPACT_ATOMS: atom_id res chain seq x y z
N MET A 1 -4.48 -10.18 7.20
CA MET A 1 -3.28 -10.93 6.75
C MET A 1 -2.04 -10.34 7.44
N LYS A 2 -1.04 -11.14 7.80
CA LYS A 2 0.24 -10.66 8.34
C LYS A 2 1.40 -11.38 7.67
N GLY A 3 2.52 -10.70 7.41
CA GLY A 3 3.73 -11.33 6.90
C GLY A 3 4.64 -10.40 6.10
N THR A 4 5.75 -10.95 5.60
CA THR A 4 6.76 -10.23 4.81
C THR A 4 6.18 -9.63 3.54
N ALA A 5 5.27 -10.34 2.86
CA ALA A 5 4.58 -9.81 1.67
C ALA A 5 3.76 -8.55 1.97
N VAL A 6 3.07 -8.50 3.12
CA VAL A 6 2.33 -7.29 3.53
C VAL A 6 3.29 -6.16 3.82
N ARG A 7 4.41 -6.46 4.49
CA ARG A 7 5.45 -5.47 4.76
C ARG A 7 5.98 -4.84 3.47
N GLN A 8 6.25 -5.63 2.44
CA GLN A 8 6.69 -5.13 1.13
C GLN A 8 5.65 -4.21 0.47
N ILE A 9 4.36 -4.55 0.56
CA ILE A 9 3.28 -3.68 0.08
C ILE A 9 3.27 -2.34 0.82
N GLN A 10 3.40 -2.38 2.15
CA GLN A 10 3.44 -1.18 2.98
C GLN A 10 4.66 -0.31 2.66
N GLU A 11 5.85 -0.91 2.48
CA GLU A 11 7.09 -0.23 2.08
C GLU A 11 6.94 0.44 0.71
N ALA A 12 6.38 -0.26 -0.27
CA ALA A 12 6.11 0.29 -1.59
C ALA A 12 5.09 1.44 -1.58
N LEU A 13 3.98 1.31 -0.84
CA LEU A 13 3.01 2.39 -0.68
C LEU A 13 3.60 3.59 0.07
N ALA A 14 4.53 3.37 1.01
CA ALA A 14 5.25 4.43 1.69
C ALA A 14 6.20 5.16 0.75
N ALA A 15 6.95 4.44 -0.10
CA ALA A 15 7.84 5.00 -1.11
C ALA A 15 7.10 5.87 -2.13
N LEU A 16 5.85 5.50 -2.45
CA LEU A 16 4.95 6.27 -3.31
C LEU A 16 4.10 7.30 -2.55
N TYR A 17 4.43 7.59 -1.28
CA TYR A 17 3.78 8.59 -0.44
C TYR A 17 2.29 8.35 -0.09
N PHE A 18 1.76 7.14 -0.29
CA PHE A 18 0.38 6.77 0.03
C PHE A 18 0.17 6.23 1.45
N TYR A 19 1.24 5.88 2.17
CA TYR A 19 1.13 5.33 3.52
C TYR A 19 0.98 6.45 4.59
N PRO A 20 0.08 6.30 5.58
CA PRO A 20 -0.39 7.42 6.40
C PRO A 20 0.59 7.92 7.47
N ASP A 21 1.42 7.05 8.07
CA ASP A 21 2.15 7.36 9.29
C ASP A 21 3.63 7.72 9.05
N LYS A 22 3.92 8.61 8.10
CA LYS A 22 5.31 8.96 7.68
C LYS A 22 6.21 9.50 8.81
N GLY A 23 5.62 10.03 9.88
CA GLY A 23 6.36 10.51 11.07
C GLY A 23 6.59 9.45 12.15
N ALA A 24 5.96 8.28 12.04
CA ALA A 24 6.16 7.20 13.00
C ALA A 24 7.44 6.41 12.69
N LYS A 25 7.96 5.68 13.69
CA LYS A 25 9.03 4.70 13.48
C LYS A 25 8.65 3.76 12.33
N ASN A 26 9.55 3.58 11.37
CA ASN A 26 9.34 2.78 10.17
C ASN A 26 8.07 3.16 9.38
N ASN A 27 7.65 4.42 9.36
CA ASN A 27 6.42 4.86 8.70
C ASN A 27 5.13 4.16 9.18
N GLY A 28 5.14 3.53 10.37
CA GLY A 28 4.02 2.70 10.85
C GLY A 28 3.89 1.34 10.13
N ILE A 29 4.95 0.88 9.46
CA ILE A 29 5.03 -0.41 8.78
C ILE A 29 5.20 -1.54 9.80
N ASP A 30 4.16 -2.36 9.94
CA ASP A 30 4.03 -3.42 10.94
C ASP A 30 3.85 -4.82 10.31
N GLY A 31 3.76 -4.91 8.98
CA GLY A 31 3.50 -6.14 8.26
C GLY A 31 2.09 -6.71 8.45
N TYR A 32 1.15 -5.94 9.01
CA TYR A 32 -0.25 -6.31 9.19
C TYR A 32 -1.16 -5.56 8.20
N TYR A 33 -1.95 -6.31 7.44
CA TYR A 33 -2.89 -5.75 6.47
C TYR A 33 -4.17 -5.34 7.19
N GLY A 34 -4.08 -4.23 7.91
CA GLY A 34 -5.17 -3.63 8.67
C GLY A 34 -5.81 -2.44 7.95
N PRO A 35 -6.69 -1.69 8.65
CA PRO A 35 -7.37 -0.53 8.09
C PRO A 35 -6.43 0.52 7.49
N LYS A 36 -5.25 0.73 8.08
CA LYS A 36 -4.23 1.66 7.55
C LYS A 36 -3.74 1.25 6.17
N THR A 37 -3.37 -0.02 5.99
CA THR A 37 -2.92 -0.55 4.70
C THR A 37 -4.04 -0.56 3.68
N ALA A 38 -5.25 -1.00 4.05
CA ALA A 38 -6.40 -1.00 3.16
C ALA A 38 -6.74 0.42 2.69
N ASN A 39 -6.70 1.42 3.58
CA ASN A 39 -6.93 2.82 3.21
C ASN A 39 -5.82 3.38 2.31
N ALA A 40 -4.55 3.03 2.54
CA ALA A 40 -3.45 3.41 1.66
C ALA A 40 -3.65 2.81 0.24
N VAL A 41 -4.09 1.54 0.16
CA VAL A 41 -4.42 0.91 -1.11
C VAL A 41 -5.61 1.59 -1.80
N LYS A 42 -6.67 1.95 -1.07
CA LYS A 42 -7.80 2.70 -1.64
C LYS A 42 -7.38 4.03 -2.24
N ARG A 43 -6.51 4.78 -1.54
CA ARG A 43 -5.97 6.07 -2.04
C ARG A 43 -5.16 5.86 -3.32
N PHE A 44 -4.30 4.86 -3.34
CA PHE A 44 -3.53 4.47 -4.52
C PHE A 44 -4.44 4.10 -5.70
N GLN A 45 -5.41 3.23 -5.46
CA GLN A 45 -6.37 2.80 -6.47
C GLN A 45 -7.16 3.99 -7.05
N MET A 46 -7.65 4.89 -6.18
CA MET A 46 -8.39 6.08 -6.58
C MET A 46 -7.54 7.00 -7.46
N MET A 47 -6.29 7.27 -7.06
CA MET A 47 -5.38 8.15 -7.81
C MET A 47 -5.02 7.58 -9.19
N HIS A 48 -5.10 6.26 -9.36
CA HIS A 48 -4.72 5.58 -10.60
C HIS A 48 -5.90 4.99 -11.38
N GLY A 49 -7.13 5.36 -11.05
CA GLY A 49 -8.33 4.94 -11.79
C GLY A 49 -8.62 3.44 -11.72
N LEU A 50 -8.25 2.78 -10.63
CA LEU A 50 -8.54 1.37 -10.36
C LEU A 50 -9.82 1.22 -9.52
N SER A 51 -10.36 0.00 -9.42
CA SER A 51 -11.38 -0.35 -8.42
C SER A 51 -10.88 0.01 -7.01
N THR A 52 -11.65 0.78 -6.25
CA THR A 52 -11.27 1.34 -4.93
C THR A 52 -11.74 0.46 -3.76
N ASP A 53 -11.52 -0.85 -3.87
CA ASP A 53 -11.92 -1.84 -2.88
C ASP A 53 -10.96 -1.94 -1.67
N GLY A 54 -9.75 -1.40 -1.78
CA GLY A 54 -8.72 -1.50 -0.75
C GLY A 54 -8.04 -2.87 -0.70
N ILE A 55 -8.18 -3.67 -1.75
CA ILE A 55 -7.58 -4.99 -1.89
C ILE A 55 -6.36 -4.91 -2.80
N TYR A 56 -5.25 -5.47 -2.33
CA TYR A 56 -4.04 -5.59 -3.13
C TYR A 56 -4.14 -6.76 -4.14
N GLY A 57 -4.96 -6.58 -5.17
CA GLY A 57 -5.15 -7.55 -6.25
C GLY A 57 -4.16 -7.36 -7.42
N PRO A 58 -4.24 -8.21 -8.47
CA PRO A 58 -3.29 -8.19 -9.59
C PRO A 58 -3.16 -6.84 -10.30
N LYS A 59 -4.28 -6.11 -10.50
CA LYS A 59 -4.27 -4.78 -11.13
C LYS A 59 -3.54 -3.74 -10.26
N THR A 60 -3.82 -3.74 -8.96
CA THR A 60 -3.13 -2.87 -7.99
C THR A 60 -1.63 -3.17 -7.98
N LYS A 61 -1.26 -4.46 -7.92
CA LYS A 61 0.14 -4.92 -7.97
C LYS A 61 0.87 -4.44 -9.22
N ALA A 62 0.31 -4.72 -10.40
CA ALA A 62 0.94 -4.34 -11.67
C ALA A 62 1.15 -2.82 -11.78
N LYS A 63 0.16 -2.02 -11.33
CA LYS A 63 0.30 -0.56 -11.34
C LYS A 63 1.36 -0.08 -10.35
N LEU A 64 1.40 -0.65 -9.14
CA LEU A 64 2.39 -0.29 -8.12
C LEU A 64 3.82 -0.59 -8.61
N GLU A 65 4.05 -1.80 -9.13
CA GLU A 65 5.34 -2.22 -9.69
C GLU A 65 5.78 -1.34 -10.87
N SER A 66 4.83 -0.87 -11.70
CA SER A 66 5.16 0.03 -12.83
C SER A 66 5.73 1.39 -12.40
N LEU A 67 5.48 1.82 -11.15
CA LEU A 67 5.90 3.11 -10.60
C LEU A 67 7.18 3.02 -9.74
N LEU A 68 7.64 1.80 -9.44
CA LEU A 68 8.83 1.53 -8.63
C LEU A 68 10.06 1.15 -9.46
N LYS A 69 9.96 1.27 -10.79
CA LYS A 69 11.10 1.14 -11.71
C LYS A 69 12.01 2.36 -11.60
#